data_AF-A0A8C0M690-F1
#
_entry.id   AF-A0A8C0M690-F1
#
_cell.length_a   1.000
_cell.length_b   1.000
_cell.length_c   1.000
_cell.angle_alpha   90.00
_cell.angle_beta   90.00
_cell.angle_gamma   90.00
#
_symmetry.space_group_name_H-M   'P 1'
#
loop_
_entity.id
_entity.type
_entity.pdbx_description
1 polymer ?
#
loop_
_entity_poly.entity_id
_entity_poly.type
_entity_poly.pdbx_seq_one_letter_code
_entity_poly.pdbx_strand_id
1 'polypeptide(L)' 'MESVLGWVFLVAILKGVQGEVQLVESGGDLVKPGGSLRLSCVASGFTFSRYGMSWVRQASGKGLQWVATIS' A
#
# COMPACT_ATOMS: atom_id res chain seq x y z
N MET A 1 8.54 -17.34 38.50
CA MET A 1 8.37 -17.65 37.07
C MET A 1 7.08 -17.01 36.53
N GLU A 2 5.97 -17.09 37.26
CA GLU A 2 4.69 -16.43 36.95
C GLU A 2 4.75 -14.90 36.77
N SER A 3 5.53 -14.20 37.60
CA SER A 3 5.59 -12.73 37.59
C SER A 3 6.23 -12.17 36.32
N VAL A 4 7.36 -12.74 35.89
CA VAL A 4 8.08 -12.30 34.68
C VAL A 4 7.21 -12.50 33.43
N LEU A 5 6.49 -13.62 33.36
CA LEU A 5 5.60 -13.92 32.24
C LEU A 5 4.41 -12.94 32.20
N GLY A 6 3.81 -12.64 33.35
CA GLY A 6 2.74 -11.64 33.47
C GLY A 6 3.17 -10.24 33.02
N TRP A 7 4.37 -9.80 33.40
CA TRP A 7 4.92 -8.52 32.95
C TRP A 7 5.19 -8.48 31.43
N VAL A 8 5.69 -9.57 30.84
CA VAL A 8 5.89 -9.68 29.38
C VAL A 8 4.55 -9.58 28.63
N PHE A 9 3.51 -10.27 29.11
CA PHE A 9 2.17 -10.17 28.53
C PHE A 9 1.59 -8.76 28.63
N LEU A 10 1.78 -8.07 29.77
CA LEU A 10 1.33 -6.68 29.94
C LEU A 10 2.01 -5.74 28.94
N VAL A 11 3.32 -5.88 28.72
CA VAL A 11 4.03 -5.07 27.72
C VAL A 11 3.54 -5.39 26.30
N ALA A 12 3.26 -6.66 25.97
CA ALA A 12 2.73 -7.03 24.66
C ALA A 12 1.33 -6.47 24.37
N ILE A 13 0.44 -6.42 25.38
CA ILE A 13 -0.91 -5.84 25.25
C ILE A 13 -0.87 -4.31 25.09
N LEU A 14 0.10 -3.64 25.73
CA LEU A 14 0.27 -2.18 25.61
C LEU A 14 0.90 -1.74 24.28
N LYS A 15 1.60 -2.65 23.58
CA LYS A 15 2.09 -2.43 22.23
C LYS A 15 0.94 -2.71 21.26
N GLY A 16 0.01 -1.75 21.13
CA GLY A 16 -1.12 -1.86 20.21
C GLY A 16 -0.68 -2.35 18.82
N VAL A 17 -1.42 -3.31 18.26
CA VAL A 17 -1.10 -3.87 16.94
C VAL A 17 -1.33 -2.78 15.89
N GLN A 18 -0.24 -2.22 15.36
CA GLN A 18 -0.32 -1.33 14.20
C GLN A 18 -0.32 -2.22 12.96
N GLY A 19 -1.44 -2.23 12.22
CA GLY A 19 -1.52 -2.92 10.95
C GLY A 19 -0.54 -2.30 9.95
N GLU A 20 0.24 -3.13 9.27
CA GLU A 20 1.14 -2.67 8.21
C GLU A 20 0.33 -2.17 7.01
N VAL A 21 0.65 -0.96 6.53
CA VAL A 21 0.07 -0.41 5.30
C VAL A 21 0.79 -1.03 4.10
N GLN A 22 0.04 -1.66 3.21
CA GLN A 22 0.58 -2.22 1.96
C GLN A 22 -0.25 -1.78 0.76
N LEU A 23 0.46 -1.54 -0.35
CA LEU A 23 -0.08 -1.30 -1.68
C LEU A 23 0.58 -2.30 -2.64
N VAL A 24 -0.22 -3.16 -3.26
CA VAL A 24 0.27 -4.20 -4.17
C VAL A 24 -0.28 -3.93 -5.57
N GLU A 25 0.62 -3.60 -6.50
CA GLU A 25 0.29 -3.27 -7.88
C GLU A 25 0.44 -4.46 -8.83
N SER A 26 -0.41 -4.52 -9.86
CA SER A 26 -0.40 -5.57 -10.89
C SER A 26 -0.91 -5.04 -12.24
N GLY A 27 -0.66 -5.81 -13.31
CA GLY A 27 -1.11 -5.51 -14.68
C GLY A 27 -0.15 -4.67 -15.52
N GLY A 28 1.13 -4.58 -15.13
CA GLY A 28 2.18 -3.83 -15.84
C GLY A 28 2.80 -4.57 -17.04
N ASP A 29 2.00 -5.29 -17.83
CA ASP A 29 2.49 -6.08 -18.96
C ASP A 29 2.77 -5.23 -20.21
N LEU A 30 3.55 -5.80 -21.13
CA LEU A 30 3.79 -5.23 -22.46
C LEU A 30 2.51 -5.25 -23.29
N VAL A 31 2.03 -4.06 -23.66
CA VAL A 31 0.88 -3.90 -24.56
C VAL A 31 1.31 -3.42 -25.94
N LYS A 32 0.52 -3.78 -26.95
CA LYS A 32 0.71 -3.26 -28.30
C LYS A 32 0.47 -1.74 -28.32
N PRO A 33 1.19 -0.98 -29.15
CA PRO A 33 0.91 0.44 -29.36
C PRO A 33 -0.55 0.66 -29.76
N GLY A 34 -1.21 1.66 -29.14
CA GLY A 34 -2.63 1.96 -29.37
C GLY A 34 -3.61 1.06 -28.62
N GLY A 35 -3.13 0.04 -27.90
CA GLY A 35 -3.95 -0.76 -26.99
C GLY A 35 -4.19 -0.07 -25.64
N SER A 36 -5.06 -0.67 -24.83
CA SER A 36 -5.30 -0.25 -23.45
C SER A 36 -4.57 -1.16 -22.47
N LEU A 37 -4.03 -0.57 -21.40
CA LEU A 37 -3.44 -1.28 -20.26
C LEU A 37 -4.36 -1.15 -19.06
N ARG A 38 -4.56 -2.24 -18.32
CA ARG A 38 -5.31 -2.22 -17.06
C ARG A 38 -4.35 -2.46 -15.91
N LEU A 39 -4.18 -1.44 -15.08
CA LEU A 39 -3.46 -1.53 -13.81
C LEU A 39 -4.44 -1.80 -12.67
N SER A 40 -3.97 -2.46 -11.61
CA SER A 40 -4.75 -2.69 -10.40
C SER A 40 -3.85 -2.54 -9.18
N CYS A 41 -4.36 -1.90 -8.12
CA CYS A 41 -3.66 -1.71 -6.86
C CYS A 41 -4.57 -2.21 -5.72
N VAL A 42 -4.07 -3.16 -4.93
CA VAL A 42 -4.75 -3.68 -3.75
C VAL A 42 -4.14 -3.05 -2.52
N ALA A 43 -5.00 -2.47 -1.68
CA ALA A 43 -4.60 -1.77 -0.46
C ALA A 43 -5.00 -2.57 0.80
N SER A 44 -4.10 -2.65 1.78
CA SER A 44 -4.38 -3.21 3.10
C SER A 44 -3.75 -2.36 4.21
N GLY A 45 -4.23 -2.52 5.44
CA GLY A 45 -3.76 -1.75 6.60
C GLY A 45 -4.40 -0.36 6.76
N PHE A 46 -5.27 0.05 5.83
CA PHE A 46 -6.04 1.30 5.94
C PHE A 46 -7.38 1.21 5.19
N THR A 47 -8.30 2.13 5.50
CA THR A 47 -9.56 2.28 4.76
C THR A 47 -9.33 3.13 3.52
N PHE A 48 -9.39 2.51 2.34
CA PHE A 48 -9.15 3.17 1.05
C PHE A 48 -9.95 4.46 0.87
N SER A 49 -11.25 4.46 1.22
CA SER A 49 -12.15 5.61 1.05
C SER A 49 -11.81 6.84 1.91
N ARG A 50 -10.85 6.74 2.83
CA ARG A 50 -10.39 7.87 3.65
C ARG A 50 -9.24 8.63 3.00
N TYR A 51 -8.68 8.13 1.89
CA TYR A 51 -7.48 8.68 1.27
C TYR A 51 -7.62 8.70 -0.25
N GLY A 52 -7.23 9.82 -0.87
CA GLY A 52 -7.11 9.89 -2.32
C GLY A 52 -5.88 9.14 -2.82
N MET A 53 -6.05 8.22 -3.76
CA MET A 53 -4.96 7.47 -4.39
C MET A 53 -4.50 8.15 -5.65
N SER A 54 -3.21 8.51 -5.72
CA SER A 54 -2.63 9.13 -6.91
C SER A 54 -1.87 8.09 -7.74
N TRP A 55 -2.16 8.05 -9.04
CA TRP A 55 -1.39 7.29 -10.02
C TRP A 55 -0.34 8.19 -10.65
N VAL A 56 0.90 7.73 -10.63
CA VAL A 56 2.04 8.41 -11.25
C VAL A 56 2.74 7.46 -12.20
N ARG A 57 3.31 8.01 -13.27
CA ARG A 57 4.17 7.27 -14.19
C ARG A 57 5.55 7.91 -14.23
N GLN A 58 6.56 7.07 -14.40
CA GLN A 58 7.93 7.51 -14.60
C GLN A 58 8.48 6.85 -15.86
N ALA A 59 8.90 7.67 -16.83
CA ALA A 59 9.68 7.17 -17.95
C ALA A 59 11.15 7.11 -17.55
N SER A 60 11.91 6.15 -18.07
CA SER A 60 13.34 6.04 -17.82
C SER A 60 14.05 7.36 -18.11
N GLY A 61 14.83 7.85 -17.15
CA GLY A 61 15.54 9.13 -17.22
C GLY A 61 14.68 10.40 -17.11
N LYS A 62 13.38 10.29 -16.82
CA LYS A 62 12.47 11.44 -16.63
C LYS A 62 11.95 11.51 -15.19
N GLY A 63 11.45 12.69 -14.82
CA GLY A 63 10.75 12.90 -13.56
C GLY A 63 9.40 12.17 -13.49
N LEU A 64 8.85 12.12 -12.27
CA LEU A 64 7.50 11.62 -12.03
C LEU A 64 6.46 12.49 -12.73
N GLN A 65 5.50 11.85 -13.39
CA GLN A 65 4.38 12.50 -14.04
C GLN A 65 3.09 11.99 -13.41
N TRP A 66 2.23 12.92 -12.99
CA TRP A 66 0.89 12.59 -12.52
C TRP A 66 0.02 12.07 -13.67
N VAL A 67 -0.81 11.06 -13.39
CA VAL A 67 -1.72 10.43 -14.36
C VAL A 67 -3.17 10.65 -13.96
N ALA A 68 -3.52 10.32 -12.71
CA ALA A 68 -4.89 10.39 -12.21
C ALA A 68 -4.92 10.38 -10.69
N THR A 69 -6.06 10.76 -10.11
CA THR A 69 -6.37 10.58 -8.69
C THR A 69 -7.72 9.87 -8.57
N ILE A 70 -7.80 8.90 -7.66
CA ILE A 70 -9.01 8.15 -7.30
C ILE A 70 -9.35 8.50 -5.85
N SER A 71 -10.59 8.93 -5.59
CA SER A 71 -11.09 9.33 -4.26
C SER A 71 -12.33 8.54 -3.88
#